data_AF-A0A843VRE0-F1
#
_entry.id   AF-A0A843VRE0-F1
#
_cell.length_a   1.000
_cell.length_b   1.000
_cell.length_c   1.000
_cell.angle_alpha   90.00
_cell.angle_beta   90.00
_cell.angle_gamma   90.00
#
_symmetry.space_group_name_H-M   'P 1'
#
loop_
_entity.id
_entity.type
_entity.pdbx_description
1 polymer ?
#
loop_
_entity_poly.entity_id
_entity_poly.type
_entity_poly.pdbx_seq_one_letter_code
_entity_poly.pdbx_strand_id
1 'polypeptide(L)'
;EIDLMALWVEEMVIESNLVLDILFLAYYENFCICNGQQWQNLCELLKGIVSGSFNIGKLAASSEAKNSFYHAKVQLLLILIETLDLENLLRMVHDDIPFRDDSIFLLKDIQAMDGLVSSLIPFEAVEVGPLILAWAVFVYLLLSLPDRHDYHVLMEIDHMGYVQNTIVCAPFGYLIDVLHSAFLVDSDGPASGYLSVLKTFISAFITSFEVGHQSETLKMITDILCKIYRGEESLCMQFWDRNCFIDQPIRSLLYSIANDFPINIAELVRLLSALCEGSWPAECV
;
A
#
# COMPACT_ATOMS: atom_id res chain seq x y z
N GLU A 1 -29.49 17.84 25.39
CA GLU A 1 -29.15 16.51 25.94
C GLU A 1 -27.94 16.01 25.20
N ILE A 2 -26.96 15.45 25.92
CA ILE A 2 -25.81 14.78 25.30
C ILE A 2 -26.32 13.45 24.79
N ASP A 3 -26.13 13.17 23.50
CA ASP A 3 -26.50 11.88 22.92
C ASP A 3 -25.48 10.82 23.36
N LEU A 4 -25.81 10.11 24.43
CA LEU A 4 -24.97 9.07 25.03
C LEU A 4 -24.63 7.95 24.02
N MET A 5 -25.51 7.70 23.04
CA MET A 5 -25.27 6.70 22.01
C MET A 5 -24.23 7.18 21.01
N ALA A 6 -24.25 8.47 20.64
CA ALA A 6 -23.24 9.05 19.76
C ALA A 6 -21.85 9.02 20.41
N LEU A 7 -21.73 9.41 21.69
CA LEU A 7 -20.46 9.35 22.42
C LEU A 7 -19.92 7.92 22.54
N TRP A 8 -20.81 6.94 22.81
CA TRP A 8 -20.38 5.55 22.91
C TRP A 8 -19.85 5.03 21.56
N VAL A 9 -20.49 5.39 20.44
CA VAL A 9 -19.99 5.01 19.12
C VAL A 9 -18.65 5.67 18.82
N GLU A 10 -18.48 6.95 19.15
CA GLU A 10 -17.21 7.65 18.96
C GLU A 10 -16.07 6.96 19.71
N GLU A 11 -16.24 6.68 21.01
CA GLU A 11 -15.23 5.98 21.81
C GLU A 11 -14.91 4.59 21.27
N MET A 12 -15.90 3.80 20.87
CA MET A 12 -15.67 2.46 20.29
C MET A 12 -14.84 2.52 19.00
N VAL A 13 -15.06 3.54 18.16
CA VAL A 13 -14.28 3.71 16.93
C VAL A 13 -12.87 4.20 17.24
N ILE A 14 -12.70 5.08 18.22
CA ILE A 14 -11.37 5.52 18.69
C ILE A 14 -10.56 4.33 19.22
N GLU A 15 -11.16 3.51 20.10
CA GLU A 15 -10.53 2.29 20.61
C GLU A 15 -10.14 1.33 19.47
N SER A 16 -10.99 1.20 18.46
CA SER A 16 -10.69 0.38 17.27
C SER A 16 -9.48 0.90 16.50
N ASN A 17 -9.35 2.22 16.31
CA ASN A 17 -8.19 2.81 15.65
C ASN A 17 -6.89 2.54 16.43
N LEU A 18 -6.94 2.67 17.76
CA LEU A 18 -5.77 2.39 18.62
C LEU A 18 -5.34 0.92 18.56
N VAL A 19 -6.31 -0.01 18.53
CA VAL A 19 -6.03 -1.44 18.35
C VAL A 19 -5.38 -1.69 16.98
N LEU A 20 -5.84 -1.01 15.93
CA LEU A 20 -5.24 -1.12 14.60
C LEU A 20 -3.85 -0.49 14.53
N ASP A 21 -3.57 0.60 15.24
CA ASP A 21 -2.21 1.16 15.36
C ASP A 21 -1.25 0.16 16.02
N ILE A 22 -1.68 -0.45 17.13
CA ILE A 22 -0.89 -1.48 17.83
C ILE A 22 -0.65 -2.68 16.91
N LEU A 23 -1.70 -3.12 16.20
CA LEU A 23 -1.60 -4.25 15.28
C LEU A 23 -0.66 -3.93 14.11
N PHE A 24 -0.75 -2.71 13.57
CA PHE A 24 0.14 -2.25 12.52
C PHE A 24 1.59 -2.26 12.99
N LEU A 25 1.89 -1.66 14.14
CA LEU A 25 3.24 -1.66 14.71
C LEU A 25 3.76 -3.07 14.99
N ALA A 26 2.90 -3.99 15.43
CA ALA A 26 3.27 -5.37 15.67
C ALA A 26 3.73 -6.10 14.40
N TYR A 27 3.12 -5.81 13.25
CA TYR A 27 3.54 -6.37 11.96
C TYR A 27 4.71 -5.60 11.34
N TYR A 28 4.64 -4.27 11.31
CA TYR A 28 5.65 -3.40 10.70
C TYR A 28 7.04 -3.56 11.35
N GLU A 29 7.10 -3.65 12.69
CA GLU A 29 8.34 -3.88 13.42
C GLU A 29 8.74 -5.37 13.50
N ASN A 30 8.04 -6.25 12.77
CA ASN A 30 8.25 -7.70 12.75
C ASN A 30 8.17 -8.38 14.13
N PHE A 31 7.41 -7.83 15.09
CA PHE A 31 7.13 -8.51 16.37
C PHE A 31 6.24 -9.73 16.20
N CYS A 32 5.41 -9.75 15.15
CA CYS A 32 4.50 -10.82 14.79
C CYS A 32 4.60 -11.12 13.29
N ILE A 33 4.40 -12.38 12.92
CA ILE A 33 4.29 -12.81 11.52
C ILE A 33 2.82 -13.07 11.21
N CYS A 34 2.30 -12.42 10.15
CA CYS A 34 0.93 -12.64 9.68
C CYS A 34 0.87 -13.89 8.79
N ASN A 35 0.31 -14.98 9.30
CA ASN A 35 0.11 -16.17 8.49
C ASN A 35 -1.11 -16.04 7.56
N GLY A 36 -1.23 -16.96 6.60
CA GLY A 36 -2.31 -16.93 5.61
C GLY A 36 -3.72 -16.88 6.20
N GLN A 37 -3.99 -17.56 7.32
CA GLN A 37 -5.31 -17.52 7.95
C GLN A 37 -5.59 -16.15 8.61
N GLN A 38 -4.59 -15.55 9.25
CA GLN A 38 -4.72 -14.22 9.85
C GLN A 38 -4.97 -13.17 8.77
N TRP A 39 -4.23 -13.23 7.67
CA TRP A 39 -4.44 -12.32 6.54
C TRP A 39 -5.85 -12.46 5.96
N GLN A 40 -6.33 -13.69 5.75
CA GLN A 40 -7.70 -13.96 5.27
C GLN A 40 -8.75 -13.36 6.20
N ASN A 41 -8.61 -13.52 7.52
CA ASN A 41 -9.53 -12.94 8.51
C ASN A 41 -9.55 -11.40 8.46
N LEU A 42 -8.38 -10.76 8.31
CA LEU A 42 -8.27 -9.31 8.16
C LEU A 42 -8.91 -8.83 6.85
N CYS A 43 -8.75 -9.59 5.76
CA CYS A 43 -9.35 -9.30 4.47
C CYS A 43 -10.89 -9.45 4.51
N GLU A 44 -11.41 -10.47 5.19
CA GLU A 44 -12.85 -10.63 5.44
C GLU A 44 -13.42 -9.49 6.28
N LEU A 45 -12.67 -9.00 7.27
CA LEU A 45 -13.06 -7.84 8.06
C LEU A 45 -13.17 -6.59 7.18
N LEU A 46 -12.16 -6.32 6.35
CA LEU A 46 -12.18 -5.20 5.41
C LEU A 46 -13.37 -5.32 4.46
N LYS A 47 -13.58 -6.52 3.90
CA LYS A 47 -14.71 -6.82 3.01
C LYS A 47 -16.04 -6.52 3.68
N GLY A 48 -16.25 -6.98 4.91
CA GLY A 48 -17.48 -6.74 5.67
C GLY A 48 -17.71 -5.26 6.00
N ILE A 49 -16.63 -4.49 6.19
CA ILE A 49 -16.68 -3.04 6.40
C ILE A 49 -17.13 -2.34 5.12
N VAL A 50 -16.48 -2.66 3.99
CA VAL A 50 -16.76 -2.03 2.69
C VAL A 50 -18.15 -2.42 2.16
N SER A 51 -18.59 -3.66 2.38
CA SER A 51 -19.95 -4.12 2.01
C SER A 51 -21.05 -3.56 2.92
N GLY A 52 -20.71 -2.79 3.96
CA GLY A 52 -21.66 -2.23 4.90
C GLY A 52 -22.31 -3.24 5.85
N SER A 53 -21.78 -4.46 5.93
CA SER A 53 -22.34 -5.56 6.72
C SER A 53 -22.40 -5.26 8.22
N PHE A 54 -21.52 -4.39 8.71
CA PHE A 54 -21.47 -4.00 10.12
C PHE A 54 -22.42 -2.85 10.50
N ASN A 55 -23.17 -2.26 9.57
CA ASN A 55 -24.05 -1.08 9.79
C ASN A 55 -23.37 0.11 10.49
N ILE A 56 -22.03 0.17 10.56
CA ILE A 56 -21.29 1.23 11.27
C ILE A 56 -21.54 2.61 10.65
N GLY A 57 -21.75 2.67 9.34
CA GLY A 57 -22.18 3.91 8.65
C GLY A 57 -23.53 4.45 9.11
N LYS A 58 -24.39 3.65 9.75
CA LYS A 58 -25.63 4.10 10.40
C LYS A 58 -25.42 4.55 11.85
N LEU A 59 -24.29 4.19 12.46
CA LEU A 59 -23.90 4.52 13.82
C LEU A 59 -23.04 5.81 13.88
N ALA A 60 -22.38 6.17 12.78
CA ALA A 60 -21.58 7.39 12.66
C ALA A 60 -22.49 8.65 12.56
N ALA A 61 -23.12 9.00 13.68
CA ALA A 61 -24.04 10.14 13.80
C ALA A 61 -23.32 11.50 13.73
N SER A 62 -22.01 11.54 14.03
CA SER A 62 -21.17 12.73 14.01
C SER A 62 -20.15 12.73 12.87
N SER A 63 -19.56 13.89 12.56
CA SER A 63 -18.41 14.00 11.65
C SER A 63 -17.18 13.26 12.19
N GLU A 64 -16.98 13.29 13.51
CA GLU A 64 -15.82 12.70 14.17
C GLU A 64 -15.81 11.17 14.07
N ALA A 65 -16.97 10.54 14.32
CA ALA A 65 -17.13 9.11 14.15
C ALA A 65 -16.94 8.67 12.68
N LYS A 66 -17.36 9.51 11.71
CA LYS A 66 -17.16 9.22 10.28
C LYS A 66 -15.69 9.27 9.89
N ASN A 67 -14.97 10.29 10.35
CA ASN A 67 -13.53 10.43 10.09
C ASN A 67 -12.75 9.29 10.75
N SER A 68 -13.02 9.01 12.02
CA SER A 68 -12.38 7.93 12.76
C SER A 68 -12.68 6.56 12.14
N PHE A 69 -13.89 6.35 11.61
CA PHE A 69 -14.22 5.12 10.90
C PHE A 69 -13.49 5.02 9.56
N TYR A 70 -13.35 6.13 8.83
CA TYR A 70 -12.53 6.18 7.64
C TYR A 70 -11.06 5.85 7.94
N HIS A 71 -10.51 6.38 9.05
CA HIS A 71 -9.15 6.05 9.51
C HIS A 71 -8.98 4.55 9.75
N ALA A 72 -9.90 3.91 10.47
CA ALA A 72 -9.85 2.47 10.73
C ALA A 72 -9.85 1.64 9.44
N LYS A 73 -10.62 2.07 8.42
CA LYS A 73 -10.60 1.42 7.09
C LYS A 73 -9.22 1.52 6.44
N VAL A 74 -8.62 2.71 6.47
CA VAL A 74 -7.30 2.96 5.87
C VAL A 74 -6.21 2.19 6.61
N GLN A 75 -6.21 2.18 7.94
CA GLN A 75 -5.26 1.40 8.74
C GLN A 75 -5.33 -0.09 8.38
N LEU A 76 -6.54 -0.65 8.31
CA LEU A 76 -6.72 -2.07 7.96
C LEU A 76 -6.23 -2.37 6.54
N LEU A 77 -6.48 -1.47 5.59
CA LEU A 77 -5.94 -1.57 4.23
C LEU A 77 -4.40 -1.59 4.24
N LEU A 78 -3.77 -0.68 4.98
CA LEU A 78 -2.30 -0.60 5.06
C LEU A 78 -1.69 -1.79 5.79
N ILE A 79 -2.34 -2.32 6.84
CA ILE A 79 -1.95 -3.58 7.48
C ILE A 79 -1.99 -4.73 6.48
N LEU A 80 -3.04 -4.84 5.67
CA LEU A 80 -3.16 -5.90 4.67
C LEU A 80 -2.08 -5.81 3.59
N ILE A 81 -1.69 -4.60 3.18
CA ILE A 81 -0.59 -4.37 2.22
C ILE A 81 0.76 -4.70 2.86
N GLU A 82 1.00 -4.24 4.09
CA GLU A 82 2.24 -4.51 4.84
C GLU A 82 2.48 -6.01 5.02
N THR A 83 1.43 -6.73 5.41
CA THR A 83 1.50 -8.17 5.68
C THR A 83 1.66 -9.03 4.42
N LEU A 84 1.61 -8.47 3.20
CA LEU A 84 2.05 -9.15 1.99
C LEU A 84 3.58 -9.23 1.89
N ASP A 85 4.32 -8.51 2.74
CA ASP A 85 5.79 -8.50 2.81
C ASP A 85 6.44 -8.23 1.45
N LEU A 86 5.93 -7.18 0.77
CA LEU A 86 6.44 -6.75 -0.53
C LEU A 86 7.92 -6.35 -0.47
N GLU A 87 8.39 -5.87 0.68
CA GLU A 87 9.80 -5.57 0.88
C GLU A 87 10.67 -6.82 0.73
N ASN A 88 10.31 -7.91 1.43
CA ASN A 88 11.07 -9.15 1.29
C ASN A 88 10.96 -9.76 -0.11
N LEU A 89 9.79 -9.69 -0.75
CA LEU A 89 9.67 -10.15 -2.13
C LEU A 89 10.54 -9.34 -3.09
N LEU A 90 10.58 -8.02 -2.94
CA LEU A 90 11.49 -7.18 -3.74
C LEU A 90 12.96 -7.56 -3.51
N ARG A 91 13.33 -7.83 -2.26
CA ARG A 91 14.68 -8.30 -1.91
C ARG A 91 15.00 -9.63 -2.59
N MET A 92 14.08 -10.58 -2.52
CA MET A 92 14.24 -11.89 -3.15
C MET A 92 14.37 -11.79 -4.67
N VAL A 93 13.59 -10.92 -5.31
CA VAL A 93 13.72 -10.63 -6.76
C VAL A 93 15.06 -9.97 -7.06
N HIS A 94 15.50 -9.01 -6.23
CA HIS A 94 16.78 -8.32 -6.41
C HIS A 94 17.98 -9.26 -6.28
N ASP A 95 17.95 -10.15 -5.28
CA ASP A 95 19.04 -11.05 -4.92
C ASP A 95 18.97 -12.42 -5.64
N ASP A 96 18.01 -12.61 -6.56
CA ASP A 96 17.76 -13.86 -7.30
C ASP A 96 17.58 -15.08 -6.37
N ILE A 97 16.79 -14.88 -5.29
CA ILE A 97 16.52 -15.90 -4.28
C ILE A 97 15.25 -16.66 -4.67
N PRO A 98 15.29 -18.00 -4.80
CA PRO A 98 14.11 -18.80 -5.14
C PRO A 98 13.10 -18.81 -4.00
N PHE A 99 11.82 -18.99 -4.32
CA PHE A 99 10.79 -19.17 -3.31
C PHE A 99 10.87 -20.57 -2.70
N ARG A 100 10.77 -20.63 -1.38
CA ARG A 100 11.04 -21.79 -0.53
C ARG A 100 9.86 -22.07 0.39
N ASP A 101 9.76 -23.31 0.85
CA ASP A 101 8.70 -23.77 1.78
C ASP A 101 8.74 -23.12 3.17
N ASP A 102 9.77 -22.32 3.47
CA ASP A 102 9.88 -21.50 4.70
C ASP A 102 9.32 -20.08 4.53
N SER A 103 8.66 -19.79 3.40
CA SER A 103 7.92 -18.56 3.18
C SER A 103 6.78 -18.37 4.18
N ILE A 104 6.43 -17.11 4.44
CA ILE A 104 5.33 -16.74 5.35
C ILE A 104 3.99 -17.35 4.91
N PHE A 105 3.75 -17.38 3.59
CA PHE A 105 2.56 -17.96 2.98
C PHE A 105 2.92 -19.23 2.22
N LEU A 106 2.16 -20.31 2.46
CA LEU A 106 2.23 -21.52 1.67
C LEU A 106 1.40 -21.38 0.39
N LEU A 107 1.64 -22.22 -0.60
CA LEU A 107 0.91 -22.17 -1.89
C LEU A 107 -0.62 -22.28 -1.72
N LYS A 108 -1.07 -23.12 -0.78
CA LYS A 108 -2.50 -23.27 -0.42
C LYS A 108 -3.09 -21.98 0.17
N ASP A 109 -2.27 -21.21 0.89
CA ASP A 109 -2.70 -19.95 1.51
C ASP A 109 -2.88 -18.92 0.41
N ILE A 110 -1.92 -18.84 -0.53
CA ILE A 110 -1.98 -17.95 -1.69
C ILE A 110 -3.24 -18.22 -2.54
N GLN A 111 -3.61 -19.48 -2.77
CA GLN A 111 -4.87 -19.83 -3.45
C GLN A 111 -6.12 -19.36 -2.71
N ALA A 112 -6.15 -19.52 -1.38
CA ALA A 112 -7.28 -19.10 -0.57
C ALA A 112 -7.40 -17.56 -0.53
N MET A 113 -6.27 -16.87 -0.41
CA MET A 113 -6.16 -15.42 -0.47
C MET A 113 -6.62 -14.90 -1.85
N ASP A 114 -6.22 -15.56 -2.94
CA ASP A 114 -6.64 -15.21 -4.29
C ASP A 114 -8.17 -15.30 -4.46
N GLY A 115 -8.79 -16.36 -3.93
CA GLY A 115 -10.24 -16.50 -3.91
C GLY A 115 -10.94 -15.35 -3.18
N LEU A 116 -10.36 -14.86 -2.07
CA LEU A 116 -10.88 -13.71 -1.34
C LEU A 116 -10.70 -12.40 -2.12
N VAL A 117 -9.52 -12.14 -2.69
CA VAL A 117 -9.26 -10.92 -3.47
C VAL A 117 -10.14 -10.88 -4.72
N SER A 118 -10.28 -11.99 -5.43
CA SER A 118 -11.24 -12.16 -6.54
C SER A 118 -12.65 -11.75 -6.14
N SER A 119 -13.07 -12.13 -4.92
CA SER A 119 -14.39 -11.80 -4.42
C SER A 119 -14.59 -10.32 -4.12
N LEU A 120 -13.54 -9.50 -4.05
CA LEU A 120 -13.62 -8.05 -3.85
C LEU A 120 -13.94 -7.28 -5.13
N ILE A 121 -13.60 -7.81 -6.32
CA ILE A 121 -13.81 -7.12 -7.60
C ILE A 121 -15.27 -6.69 -7.82
N PRO A 122 -16.29 -7.55 -7.61
CA PRO A 122 -17.67 -7.19 -7.91
C PRO A 122 -18.24 -6.07 -7.04
N PHE A 123 -17.55 -5.69 -5.96
CA PHE A 123 -18.02 -4.60 -5.09
C PHE A 123 -17.79 -3.22 -5.70
N GLU A 124 -16.90 -3.10 -6.71
CA GLU A 124 -16.52 -1.84 -7.38
C GLU A 124 -16.18 -0.69 -6.42
N ALA A 125 -15.84 -1.03 -5.17
CA ALA A 125 -15.53 -0.05 -4.13
C ALA A 125 -14.11 0.47 -4.34
N VAL A 126 -13.97 1.78 -4.46
CA VAL A 126 -12.66 2.42 -4.65
C VAL A 126 -11.69 2.12 -3.51
N GLU A 127 -12.21 1.86 -2.30
CA GLU A 127 -11.41 1.58 -1.10
C GLU A 127 -10.63 0.26 -1.15
N VAL A 128 -11.12 -0.74 -1.90
CA VAL A 128 -10.41 -2.03 -2.04
C VAL A 128 -9.45 -2.04 -3.22
N GLY A 129 -9.52 -1.02 -4.09
CA GLY A 129 -8.67 -0.90 -5.27
C GLY A 129 -7.17 -1.08 -4.97
N PRO A 130 -6.60 -0.36 -3.99
CA PRO A 130 -5.17 -0.51 -3.68
C PRO A 130 -4.80 -1.91 -3.20
N LEU A 131 -5.68 -2.61 -2.46
CA LEU A 131 -5.42 -3.98 -2.02
C LEU A 131 -5.41 -4.96 -3.20
N ILE A 132 -6.38 -4.83 -4.12
CA ILE A 132 -6.43 -5.66 -5.34
C ILE A 132 -5.17 -5.42 -6.18
N LEU A 133 -4.71 -4.16 -6.30
CA LEU A 133 -3.48 -3.84 -7.01
C LEU A 133 -2.24 -4.38 -6.29
N ALA A 134 -2.17 -4.27 -4.97
CA ALA A 134 -1.10 -4.85 -4.15
C ALA A 134 -1.04 -6.37 -4.28
N TRP A 135 -2.19 -7.04 -4.36
CA TRP A 135 -2.25 -8.48 -4.65
C TRP A 135 -1.70 -8.82 -6.04
N ALA A 136 -2.06 -8.05 -7.07
CA ALA A 136 -1.52 -8.23 -8.41
C ALA A 136 0.01 -8.06 -8.46
N VAL A 137 0.53 -7.06 -7.73
CA VAL A 137 1.98 -6.83 -7.57
C VAL A 137 2.64 -8.00 -6.85
N PHE A 138 2.05 -8.47 -5.73
CA PHE A 138 2.54 -9.61 -4.96
C PHE A 138 2.66 -10.88 -5.82
N VAL A 139 1.61 -11.22 -6.57
CA VAL A 139 1.59 -12.37 -7.47
C VAL A 139 2.63 -12.21 -8.58
N TYR A 140 2.77 -11.02 -9.16
CA TYR A 140 3.79 -10.76 -10.19
C TYR A 140 5.21 -10.96 -9.66
N LEU A 141 5.52 -10.43 -8.47
CA LEU A 141 6.85 -10.57 -7.87
C LEU A 141 7.16 -12.04 -7.55
N LEU A 142 6.20 -12.78 -6.98
CA LEU A 142 6.33 -14.23 -6.79
C LEU A 142 6.59 -14.96 -8.11
N LEU A 143 5.82 -14.62 -9.13
CA LEU A 143 6.01 -15.15 -10.47
C LEU A 143 7.32 -14.71 -11.10
N SER A 144 8.03 -13.71 -10.57
CA SER A 144 9.32 -13.25 -11.10
C SER A 144 10.51 -14.01 -10.52
N LEU A 145 10.34 -14.73 -9.41
CA LEU A 145 11.39 -15.49 -8.73
C LEU A 145 11.94 -16.66 -9.58
N PRO A 146 13.20 -17.10 -9.32
CA PRO A 146 13.83 -18.21 -10.02
C PRO A 146 13.27 -19.59 -9.60
N ASP A 147 13.63 -20.63 -10.35
CA ASP A 147 13.32 -22.06 -10.08
C ASP A 147 11.82 -22.43 -9.94
N ARG A 148 11.03 -22.08 -10.95
CA ARG A 148 9.56 -22.17 -10.98
C ARG A 148 8.92 -23.56 -11.10
N HIS A 149 9.64 -24.61 -10.75
CA HIS A 149 9.28 -25.98 -11.14
C HIS A 149 7.94 -26.48 -10.58
N ASP A 150 7.39 -25.83 -9.53
CA ASP A 150 6.11 -26.19 -8.89
C ASP A 150 5.06 -25.04 -8.85
N TYR A 151 5.24 -23.92 -9.57
CA TYR A 151 4.33 -22.76 -9.52
C TYR A 151 3.12 -22.83 -10.46
N HIS A 152 2.68 -24.02 -10.89
CA HIS A 152 1.52 -24.16 -11.78
C HIS A 152 0.28 -23.42 -11.26
N VAL A 153 0.06 -23.48 -9.95
CA VAL A 153 -1.00 -22.77 -9.25
C VAL A 153 -0.89 -21.24 -9.36
N LEU A 154 0.31 -20.68 -9.27
CA LEU A 154 0.50 -19.22 -9.38
C LEU A 154 0.28 -18.75 -10.82
N MET A 155 0.59 -19.59 -11.81
CA MET A 155 0.35 -19.29 -13.23
C MET A 155 -1.15 -19.25 -13.58
N GLU A 156 -2.01 -19.88 -12.78
CA GLU A 156 -3.47 -19.83 -12.96
C GLU A 156 -4.08 -18.52 -12.47
N ILE A 157 -3.35 -17.75 -11.64
CA ILE A 157 -3.82 -16.47 -11.11
C ILE A 157 -3.69 -15.38 -12.18
N ASP A 158 -4.82 -14.80 -12.57
CA ASP A 158 -4.91 -13.72 -13.56
C ASP A 158 -4.55 -12.35 -12.97
N HIS A 159 -3.27 -12.18 -12.63
CA HIS A 159 -2.73 -10.92 -12.11
C HIS A 159 -2.89 -9.75 -13.10
N MET A 160 -2.85 -10.03 -14.41
CA MET A 160 -3.11 -9.00 -15.43
C MET A 160 -4.57 -8.59 -15.46
N GLY A 161 -5.49 -9.54 -15.26
CA GLY A 161 -6.91 -9.27 -15.05
C GLY A 161 -7.16 -8.39 -13.84
N TYR A 162 -6.47 -8.60 -12.72
CA TYR A 162 -6.55 -7.69 -11.56
C TYR A 162 -6.12 -6.26 -11.91
N VAL A 163 -4.99 -6.07 -12.60
CA VAL A 163 -4.54 -4.73 -13.01
C VAL A 163 -5.58 -4.07 -13.92
N GLN A 164 -6.13 -4.78 -14.90
CA GLN A 164 -7.15 -4.24 -15.80
C GLN A 164 -8.45 -3.88 -15.06
N ASN A 165 -8.90 -4.74 -14.14
CA ASN A 165 -10.10 -4.50 -13.34
C ASN A 165 -9.92 -3.34 -12.35
N THR A 166 -8.70 -3.07 -11.88
CA THR A 166 -8.44 -1.95 -10.97
C THR A 166 -8.59 -0.58 -11.64
N ILE A 167 -8.65 -0.48 -12.96
CA ILE A 167 -8.93 0.80 -13.65
C ILE A 167 -10.26 1.39 -13.17
N VAL A 168 -11.27 0.54 -12.93
CA VAL A 168 -12.58 0.97 -12.41
C VAL A 168 -12.48 1.42 -10.96
N CYS A 169 -11.63 0.77 -10.16
CA CYS A 169 -11.44 1.07 -8.74
C CYS A 169 -10.50 2.26 -8.48
N ALA A 170 -9.85 2.81 -9.51
CA ALA A 170 -8.96 3.98 -9.43
C ALA A 170 -8.00 3.96 -8.22
N PRO A 171 -7.19 2.90 -8.02
CA PRO A 171 -6.41 2.67 -6.80
C PRO A 171 -5.51 3.84 -6.43
N PHE A 172 -4.83 4.44 -7.42
CA PHE A 172 -3.97 5.60 -7.18
C PHE A 172 -4.74 6.85 -6.76
N GLY A 173 -5.96 7.05 -7.28
CA GLY A 173 -6.85 8.13 -6.86
C GLY A 173 -7.22 7.99 -5.38
N TYR A 174 -7.60 6.79 -4.95
CA TYR A 174 -7.90 6.53 -3.55
C TYR A 174 -6.67 6.70 -2.63
N LEU A 175 -5.48 6.27 -3.07
CA LEU A 175 -4.24 6.49 -2.31
C LEU A 175 -3.89 7.98 -2.18
N ILE A 176 -4.14 8.75 -3.24
CA ILE A 176 -4.01 10.21 -3.20
C ILE A 176 -4.96 10.81 -2.16
N ASP A 177 -6.22 10.35 -2.10
CA ASP A 177 -7.18 10.80 -1.08
C ASP A 177 -6.72 10.44 0.34
N VAL A 178 -6.20 9.23 0.54
CA VAL A 178 -5.60 8.79 1.81
C VAL A 178 -4.45 9.71 2.23
N LEU A 179 -3.53 10.02 1.31
CA LEU A 179 -2.37 10.89 1.56
C LEU A 179 -2.74 12.36 1.83
N HIS A 180 -3.94 12.80 1.42
CA HIS A 180 -4.46 14.12 1.77
C HIS A 180 -5.31 14.13 3.04
N SER A 181 -5.69 12.96 3.55
CA SER A 181 -6.59 12.88 4.69
C SER A 181 -5.88 13.23 6.00
N ALA A 182 -6.65 13.73 6.97
CA ALA A 182 -6.17 14.05 8.31
C ALA A 182 -5.54 12.84 9.02
N PHE A 183 -5.84 11.62 8.57
CA PHE A 183 -5.25 10.37 9.06
C PHE A 183 -3.71 10.39 9.08
N LEU A 184 -3.06 10.92 8.04
CA LEU A 184 -1.58 10.95 7.97
C LEU A 184 -0.98 12.28 8.40
N VAL A 185 -1.76 13.36 8.37
CA VAL A 185 -1.28 14.72 8.64
C VAL A 185 -1.40 15.08 10.13
N ASP A 186 -2.49 14.66 10.78
CA ASP A 186 -2.85 15.11 12.13
C ASP A 186 -2.93 13.95 13.16
N SER A 187 -2.55 12.72 12.79
CA SER A 187 -2.61 11.59 13.73
C SER A 187 -1.36 11.49 14.61
N ASP A 188 -1.58 11.16 15.88
CA ASP A 188 -0.53 10.72 16.82
C ASP A 188 -0.04 9.28 16.51
N GLY A 189 -0.54 8.66 15.43
CA GLY A 189 -0.24 7.30 15.03
C GLY A 189 1.10 7.15 14.30
N PRO A 190 1.42 5.92 13.82
CA PRO A 190 2.69 5.62 13.17
C PRO A 190 2.72 6.09 11.70
N ALA A 191 2.47 7.38 11.45
CA ALA A 191 2.35 7.98 10.12
C ALA A 191 3.54 7.67 9.20
N SER A 192 4.77 7.81 9.70
CA SER A 192 5.99 7.50 8.91
C SER A 192 6.05 6.03 8.50
N GLY A 193 5.57 5.12 9.35
CA GLY A 193 5.45 3.70 9.02
C GLY A 193 4.45 3.47 7.88
N TYR A 194 3.27 4.09 7.94
CA TYR A 194 2.28 4.03 6.85
C TYR A 194 2.82 4.58 5.53
N LEU A 195 3.54 5.70 5.57
CA LEU A 195 4.21 6.27 4.38
C LEU A 195 5.28 5.33 3.83
N SER A 196 6.01 4.64 4.71
CA SER A 196 6.98 3.60 4.31
C SER A 196 6.29 2.42 3.60
N VAL A 197 5.16 1.93 4.11
CA VAL A 197 4.39 0.85 3.44
C VAL A 197 3.96 1.27 2.04
N LEU A 198 3.43 2.49 1.91
CA LEU A 198 3.03 3.05 0.61
C LEU A 198 4.23 3.21 -0.33
N LYS A 199 5.39 3.65 0.18
CA LYS A 199 6.64 3.76 -0.60
C LYS A 199 7.05 2.40 -1.15
N THR A 200 7.10 1.38 -0.30
CA THR A 200 7.43 0.00 -0.69
C THR A 200 6.44 -0.53 -1.70
N PHE A 201 5.14 -0.33 -1.49
CA PHE A 201 4.11 -0.73 -2.46
C PHE A 201 4.29 -0.06 -3.83
N ILE A 202 4.51 1.26 -3.87
CA ILE A 202 4.72 1.97 -5.15
C ILE A 202 6.01 1.51 -5.83
N SER A 203 7.08 1.27 -5.07
CA SER A 203 8.32 0.71 -5.62
C SER A 203 8.10 -0.69 -6.22
N ALA A 204 7.37 -1.54 -5.50
CA ALA A 204 7.00 -2.86 -5.97
C ALA A 204 6.15 -2.79 -7.24
N PHE A 205 5.20 -1.85 -7.31
CA PHE A 205 4.41 -1.61 -8.50
C PHE A 205 5.26 -1.21 -9.71
N ILE A 206 6.20 -0.27 -9.54
CA ILE A 206 7.10 0.18 -10.62
C ILE A 206 7.98 -0.99 -11.10
N THR A 207 8.40 -1.87 -10.19
CA THR A 207 9.17 -3.07 -10.52
C THR A 207 8.34 -4.06 -11.33
N SER A 208 7.08 -4.24 -10.96
CA SER A 208 6.21 -5.25 -11.56
C SER A 208 5.59 -4.84 -12.89
N PHE A 209 5.35 -3.55 -13.10
CA PHE A 209 4.60 -3.06 -14.25
C PHE A 209 5.28 -1.87 -14.91
N GLU A 210 5.37 -1.90 -16.24
CA GLU A 210 5.93 -0.81 -17.02
C GLU A 210 5.05 0.45 -16.90
N VAL A 211 5.64 1.53 -16.39
CA VAL A 211 5.00 2.84 -16.32
C VAL A 211 5.35 3.64 -17.57
N GLY A 212 4.39 3.81 -18.47
CA GLY A 212 4.58 4.59 -19.69
C GLY A 212 4.89 6.07 -19.43
N HIS A 213 5.87 6.62 -20.14
CA HIS A 213 6.39 7.99 -19.99
C HIS A 213 5.38 9.13 -20.16
N GLN A 214 4.26 8.89 -20.85
CA GLN A 214 3.17 9.86 -21.05
C GLN A 214 1.84 9.38 -20.44
N SER A 215 1.90 8.40 -19.54
CA SER A 215 0.71 7.84 -18.90
C SER A 215 0.20 8.74 -17.78
N GLU A 216 -1.11 8.79 -17.61
CA GLU A 216 -1.76 9.38 -16.42
C GLU A 216 -1.28 8.69 -15.13
N THR A 217 -0.96 7.39 -15.22
CA THR A 217 -0.36 6.60 -14.13
C THR A 217 0.95 7.20 -13.65
N LEU A 218 1.81 7.69 -14.54
CA LEU A 218 3.08 8.32 -14.15
C LEU A 218 2.85 9.57 -13.29
N LYS A 219 1.86 10.39 -13.68
CA LYS A 219 1.51 11.61 -12.95
C LYS A 219 0.96 11.28 -11.57
N MET A 220 0.08 10.29 -11.48
CA MET A 220 -0.48 9.84 -10.20
C MET A 220 0.61 9.24 -9.28
N ILE A 221 1.49 8.39 -9.81
CA ILE A 221 2.62 7.84 -9.06
C ILE A 221 3.55 8.95 -8.57
N THR A 222 3.88 9.91 -9.44
CA THR A 222 4.72 11.06 -9.05
C THR A 222 4.05 11.89 -7.95
N ASP A 223 2.74 12.11 -8.04
CA ASP A 223 1.97 12.84 -7.04
C ASP A 223 1.90 12.11 -5.70
N ILE A 224 1.79 10.78 -5.71
CA ILE A 224 1.88 9.92 -4.52
C ILE A 224 3.26 10.02 -3.89
N LEU A 225 4.32 9.82 -4.68
CA LEU A 225 5.71 9.88 -4.21
C LEU A 225 6.04 11.26 -3.62
N CYS A 226 5.60 12.35 -4.27
CA CYS A 226 5.80 13.70 -3.74
C CYS A 226 5.18 13.87 -2.35
N LYS A 227 4.03 13.24 -2.07
CA LYS A 227 3.39 13.31 -0.76
C LYS A 227 4.04 12.41 0.27
N ILE A 228 4.52 11.24 -0.14
CA ILE A 228 5.25 10.33 0.73
C ILE A 228 6.53 10.97 1.25
N TYR A 229 7.30 11.64 0.38
CA TYR A 229 8.60 12.19 0.77
C TYR A 229 8.54 13.58 1.42
N ARG A 230 7.50 14.38 1.14
CA ARG A 230 7.40 15.74 1.67
C ARG A 230 7.29 15.71 3.20
N GLY A 231 8.20 16.44 3.87
CA GLY A 231 8.31 16.46 5.32
C GLY A 231 8.98 15.24 5.96
N GLU A 232 9.32 14.19 5.20
CA GLU A 232 9.87 12.92 5.71
C GLU A 232 11.37 12.80 5.40
N GLU A 233 12.21 13.50 6.17
CA GLU A 233 13.68 13.49 6.01
C GLU A 233 14.26 12.06 6.03
N SER A 234 13.73 11.18 6.88
CA SER A 234 14.18 9.78 6.99
C SER A 234 13.98 9.00 5.67
N LEU A 235 12.82 9.17 5.03
CA LEU A 235 12.52 8.53 3.74
C LEU A 235 13.37 9.16 2.62
N CYS A 236 13.57 10.48 2.62
CA CYS A 236 14.47 11.14 1.67
C CYS A 236 15.92 10.64 1.81
N MET A 237 16.42 10.42 3.03
CA MET A 237 17.74 9.83 3.25
C MET A 237 17.84 8.42 2.66
N GLN A 238 16.83 7.57 2.88
CA GLN A 238 16.79 6.23 2.29
C GLN A 238 16.78 6.27 0.76
N PHE A 239 16.03 7.20 0.17
CA PHE A 239 15.98 7.36 -1.29
C PHE A 239 17.36 7.65 -1.88
N TRP A 240 18.16 8.51 -1.24
CA TRP A 240 19.51 8.85 -1.72
C TRP A 240 20.57 7.82 -1.33
N ASP A 241 20.28 6.89 -0.41
CA ASP A 241 21.16 5.75 -0.15
C ASP A 241 21.14 4.78 -1.33
N ARG A 242 22.29 4.69 -2.02
CA ARG A 242 22.48 3.81 -3.18
C ARG A 242 22.32 2.33 -2.84
N ASN A 243 22.46 1.95 -1.58
CA ASN A 243 22.31 0.57 -1.12
C ASN A 243 20.85 0.21 -0.83
N CYS A 244 19.94 1.18 -0.75
CA CYS A 244 18.52 0.93 -0.56
C CYS A 244 17.93 0.30 -1.83
N PHE A 245 17.72 -1.01 -1.85
CA PHE A 245 17.12 -1.72 -2.99
C PHE A 245 15.64 -1.34 -3.17
N ILE A 246 14.93 -1.02 -2.08
CA ILE A 246 13.53 -0.60 -2.10
C ILE A 246 13.38 0.68 -2.93
N ASP A 247 14.31 1.63 -2.85
CA ASP A 247 14.19 2.90 -3.58
C ASP A 247 14.80 2.83 -5.00
N GLN A 248 15.43 1.72 -5.38
CA GLN A 248 16.03 1.56 -6.71
C GLN A 248 15.01 1.72 -7.87
N PRO A 249 13.81 1.14 -7.82
CA PRO A 249 12.79 1.33 -8.86
C PRO A 249 12.34 2.79 -8.96
N ILE A 250 12.17 3.47 -7.83
CA ILE A 250 11.79 4.89 -7.77
C ILE A 250 12.91 5.78 -8.34
N ARG A 251 14.17 5.51 -8.01
CA ARG A 251 15.33 6.21 -8.60
C ARG A 251 15.40 6.00 -10.11
N SER A 252 15.13 4.78 -10.58
CA SER A 252 15.12 4.47 -12.01
C SER A 252 14.02 5.25 -12.73
N LEU A 253 12.84 5.37 -12.11
CA LEU A 253 11.76 6.22 -12.62
C LEU A 253 12.21 7.69 -12.69
N LEU A 254 12.81 8.24 -11.63
CA LEU A 254 13.33 9.61 -11.62
C LEU A 254 14.33 9.86 -12.76
N TYR A 255 15.28 8.94 -12.97
CA TYR A 255 16.24 9.05 -14.07
C TYR A 255 15.58 8.92 -15.44
N SER A 256 14.55 8.09 -15.58
CA SER A 256 13.76 8.01 -16.82
C SER A 256 13.08 9.35 -17.14
N ILE A 257 12.42 9.96 -16.14
CA ILE A 257 11.80 11.28 -16.28
C ILE A 257 12.84 12.36 -16.64
N ALA A 258 14.03 12.30 -16.01
CA ALA A 258 15.12 13.23 -16.29
C ALA A 258 15.69 13.08 -17.71
N ASN A 259 15.83 11.86 -18.21
CA ASN A 259 16.32 11.59 -19.57
C ASN A 259 15.35 12.05 -20.66
N ASP A 260 14.05 12.10 -20.34
CA ASP A 260 12.99 12.60 -21.23
C ASP A 260 12.86 14.13 -21.24
N PHE A 261 13.81 14.84 -20.64
CA PHE A 261 13.80 16.30 -20.66
C PHE A 261 13.69 16.85 -22.11
N PRO A 262 12.81 17.83 -22.37
CA PRO A 262 12.01 18.62 -21.42
C PRO A 262 10.55 18.15 -21.25
N ILE A 263 10.18 16.94 -21.68
CA ILE A 263 8.78 16.49 -21.81
C ILE A 263 8.04 16.52 -20.47
N ASN A 264 8.66 16.01 -19.40
CA ASN A 264 8.07 15.85 -18.06
C ASN A 264 8.78 16.72 -17.00
N ILE A 265 9.14 17.97 -17.38
CA ILE A 265 9.91 18.86 -16.50
C ILE A 265 9.16 19.23 -15.20
N ALA A 266 7.83 19.33 -15.25
CA ALA A 266 7.04 19.67 -14.07
C ALA A 266 7.07 18.54 -13.03
N GLU A 267 6.89 17.30 -13.49
CA GLU A 267 6.98 16.08 -12.70
C GLU A 267 8.38 15.91 -12.09
N LEU A 268 9.42 16.14 -12.90
CA LEU A 268 10.83 16.10 -12.44
C LEU A 268 11.08 17.08 -11.30
N VAL A 269 10.76 18.36 -11.50
CA VAL A 269 11.02 19.41 -10.50
C VAL A 269 10.21 19.19 -9.23
N ARG A 270 8.94 18.75 -9.37
CA ARG A 270 8.10 18.42 -8.21
C ARG A 270 8.69 17.29 -7.39
N LEU A 271 9.13 16.22 -8.03
CA LEU A 271 9.70 15.06 -7.35
C LEU A 271 11.03 15.41 -6.68
N LEU A 272 11.94 16.09 -7.37
CA LEU A 272 13.21 16.55 -6.78
C LEU A 272 12.97 17.48 -5.58
N SER A 273 11.98 18.38 -5.67
CA SER A 273 11.61 19.25 -4.56
C SER A 273 11.09 18.48 -3.35
N ALA A 274 10.40 17.35 -3.53
CA ALA A 274 9.95 16.52 -2.42
C ALA A 274 11.10 15.66 -1.83
N LEU A 275 12.11 15.33 -2.64
CA LEU A 275 13.26 14.51 -2.25
C LEU A 275 14.38 15.28 -1.54
N CYS A 276 14.23 16.59 -1.35
CA CYS A 276 15.23 17.48 -0.74
C CYS A 276 14.95 17.82 0.73
N GLU A 277 14.05 17.09 1.40
CA GLU A 277 13.72 17.33 2.80
C GLU A 277 14.88 16.88 3.69
N GLY A 278 15.51 17.83 4.39
CA GLY A 278 16.69 17.60 5.22
C GLY A 278 17.98 18.13 4.60
N SER A 279 18.99 18.35 5.45
CA SER A 279 20.25 18.98 5.02
C SER A 279 21.05 18.13 4.03
N TRP A 280 21.15 16.82 4.28
CA TRP A 280 21.89 15.91 3.41
C TRP A 280 21.12 15.56 2.12
N PRO A 281 19.81 15.23 2.15
CA PRO A 281 19.03 15.05 0.92
C PRO A 281 19.02 16.27 0.00
N ALA A 282 19.02 17.49 0.56
CA ALA A 282 19.13 18.72 -0.23
C ALA A 282 20.47 18.89 -0.95
N GLU A 283 21.58 18.37 -0.40
CA GLU A 283 22.89 18.38 -1.07
C GLU A 283 22.96 17.34 -2.22
N CYS A 284 22.11 16.32 -2.19
CA CYS A 284 22.05 15.27 -3.22
C CYS A 284 21.29 15.68 -4.49
N VAL A 285 20.38 16.66 -4.40
CA VAL A 285 19.55 17.20 -5.50
C VAL A 285 20.32 18.22 -6.34
#